data_AF-A0A7W8XYT9-F1
#
_entry.id   AF-A0A7W8XYT9-F1
#
_cell.length_a   1.000
_cell.length_b   1.000
_cell.length_c   1.000
_cell.angle_alpha   90.00
_cell.angle_beta   90.00
_cell.angle_gamma   90.00
#
_symmetry.space_group_name_H-M   'P 1'
#
loop_
_entity.id
_entity.type
_entity.pdbx_description
1 polymer ?
#
loop_
_entity_poly.entity_id
_entity_poly.type
_entity_poly.pdbx_seq_one_letter_code
_entity_poly.pdbx_strand_id
1 'polypeptide(L)'
;MGTALAIRGDYTADDLRRLARQSRDADLSRRLIALSIIYDGGSRSQAASLGGVGLQIVRDWVERFNLHGPEGLKTGKAKGREPLLNEPQRKALIDAVEKGPVPYLDGVVRWRLVDLAQWLWQEHRISISRQTLGRELNALGYRKLSARPKHHAQDPNAIEEFKKTFPPQWGKSPPGPPQASE
;
A
#
# COMPACT_ATOMS: atom_id res chain seq x y z
N MET A 1 41.46 -8.29 -1.46
CA MET A 1 41.67 -8.98 -2.76
C MET A 1 40.30 -9.40 -3.29
N GLY A 2 39.73 -8.68 -4.25
CA GLY A 2 38.40 -8.99 -4.76
C GLY A 2 38.45 -10.16 -5.74
N THR A 3 37.66 -11.21 -5.49
CA THR A 3 37.45 -12.32 -6.43
C THR A 3 36.91 -11.81 -7.76
N ALA A 4 37.43 -12.34 -8.86
CA ALA A 4 36.90 -12.07 -10.18
C ALA A 4 35.51 -12.71 -10.27
N LEU A 5 34.46 -11.89 -10.33
CA LEU A 5 33.10 -12.37 -10.59
C LEU A 5 32.99 -12.75 -12.06
N ALA A 6 32.75 -14.03 -12.31
CA ALA A 6 32.32 -14.53 -13.61
C ALA A 6 30.86 -14.12 -13.84
N ILE A 7 30.56 -13.67 -15.05
CA ILE A 7 29.18 -13.41 -15.48
C ILE A 7 28.59 -14.72 -16.02
N ARG A 8 27.29 -14.94 -15.81
CA ARG A 8 26.59 -16.16 -16.23
C ARG A 8 26.72 -16.39 -17.75
N GLY A 9 26.91 -17.64 -18.19
CA GLY A 9 27.18 -17.96 -19.60
C GLY A 9 25.96 -18.24 -20.47
N ASP A 10 24.75 -18.09 -19.94
CA ASP A 10 23.47 -18.38 -20.63
C ASP A 10 22.96 -17.23 -21.51
N TYR A 11 23.65 -16.08 -21.51
CA TYR A 11 23.33 -14.92 -22.33
C TYR A 11 24.52 -14.48 -23.16
N THR A 12 24.23 -13.84 -24.30
CA THR A 12 25.22 -13.12 -25.10
C THR A 12 25.04 -11.62 -24.98
N ALA A 13 26.04 -10.85 -25.44
CA ALA A 13 25.93 -9.39 -25.52
C ALA A 13 24.73 -8.95 -26.38
N ASP A 14 24.45 -9.68 -27.46
CA ASP A 14 23.33 -9.38 -28.35
C ASP A 14 21.96 -9.67 -27.72
N ASP A 15 21.86 -10.69 -26.87
CA ASP A 15 20.64 -10.95 -26.11
C ASP A 15 20.33 -9.80 -25.16
N LEU A 16 21.34 -9.27 -24.46
CA LEU A 16 21.16 -8.12 -23.58
C LEU A 16 20.79 -6.84 -24.34
N ARG A 17 21.41 -6.59 -25.51
CA ARG A 17 21.03 -5.45 -26.36
C ARG A 17 19.61 -5.60 -26.89
N ARG A 18 19.18 -6.82 -27.24
CA ARG A 18 17.80 -7.10 -27.67
C ARG A 18 16.80 -6.85 -26.54
N LEU A 19 17.08 -7.37 -25.34
CA LEU A 19 16.26 -7.14 -24.15
C LEU A 19 16.18 -5.65 -23.78
N ALA A 20 17.30 -4.92 -23.88
CA ALA A 20 17.33 -3.48 -23.64
C ALA A 20 16.43 -2.71 -24.61
N ARG A 21 16.44 -3.06 -25.92
CA ARG A 21 15.56 -2.42 -26.91
C ARG A 21 14.08 -2.72 -26.70
N GLN A 22 13.75 -3.89 -26.15
CA GLN A 22 12.37 -4.31 -25.88
C GLN A 22 11.84 -3.75 -24.55
N SER A 23 12.73 -3.36 -23.65
CA SER A 23 12.36 -2.82 -22.34
C SER A 23 11.76 -1.42 -22.44
N ARG A 24 10.69 -1.18 -21.69
CA ARG A 24 10.10 0.16 -21.48
C ARG A 24 10.75 0.91 -20.30
N ASP A 25 11.48 0.20 -19.45
CA ASP A 25 12.19 0.76 -18.30
C ASP A 25 13.58 1.24 -18.75
N ALA A 26 13.81 2.55 -18.69
CA ALA A 26 15.06 3.19 -19.09
C ALA A 26 16.24 2.77 -18.19
N ASP A 27 16.00 2.53 -16.90
CA ASP A 27 17.05 2.12 -15.97
C ASP A 27 17.45 0.67 -16.24
N LEU A 28 16.47 -0.22 -16.46
CA LEU A 28 16.74 -1.59 -16.87
C LEU A 28 17.53 -1.63 -18.19
N SER A 29 17.11 -0.84 -19.17
CA SER A 29 17.76 -0.76 -20.49
C SER A 29 19.23 -0.34 -20.37
N ARG A 30 19.50 0.68 -19.56
CA ARG A 30 20.86 1.16 -19.28
C ARG A 30 21.73 0.09 -18.63
N ARG A 31 21.19 -0.62 -17.63
CA ARG A 31 21.90 -1.70 -16.92
C ARG A 31 22.24 -2.87 -17.86
N LEU A 32 21.30 -3.27 -18.71
CA LEU A 32 21.50 -4.33 -19.71
C LEU A 32 22.57 -3.94 -20.73
N ILE A 33 22.54 -2.69 -21.23
CA ILE A 33 23.55 -2.18 -22.16
C ILE A 33 24.94 -2.14 -21.50
N ALA A 34 25.04 -1.67 -20.26
CA ALA A 34 26.29 -1.70 -19.50
C ALA A 34 26.86 -3.12 -19.35
N LEU A 35 26.02 -4.11 -19.04
CA LEU A 35 26.47 -5.50 -18.94
C LEU A 35 26.84 -6.13 -20.28
N SER A 36 26.22 -5.70 -21.40
CA SER A 36 26.58 -6.21 -22.74
C SER A 36 28.06 -5.96 -23.07
N ILE A 37 28.63 -4.83 -22.61
CA ILE A 37 30.05 -4.52 -22.78
C ILE A 37 30.94 -5.55 -22.09
N ILE A 38 30.52 -6.06 -20.93
CA ILE A 38 31.28 -7.09 -20.20
C ILE A 38 31.22 -8.41 -20.98
N TYR A 39 30.09 -8.72 -21.62
CA TYR A 39 29.96 -9.89 -22.49
C TYR A 39 30.79 -9.79 -23.78
N ASP A 40 30.99 -8.58 -24.32
CA ASP A 40 31.92 -8.36 -25.46
C ASP A 40 33.41 -8.41 -25.05
N GLY A 41 33.72 -8.74 -23.79
CA GLY A 41 35.09 -8.74 -23.27
C GLY A 41 35.61 -7.35 -22.87
N GLY A 42 34.74 -6.34 -22.84
CA GLY A 42 35.06 -4.99 -22.37
C GLY A 42 35.33 -4.92 -20.87
N SER A 43 36.01 -3.85 -20.46
CA SER A 43 36.37 -3.65 -19.06
C SER A 43 35.17 -3.23 -18.19
N ARG A 44 35.22 -3.58 -16.90
CA ARG A 44 34.22 -3.10 -15.92
C ARG A 44 34.17 -1.57 -15.83
N SER A 45 35.28 -0.88 -16.11
CA SER A 45 35.35 0.59 -16.16
C SER A 45 34.56 1.17 -17.33
N GLN A 46 34.61 0.53 -18.50
CA GLN A 46 33.79 0.94 -19.65
C GLN A 46 32.30 0.71 -19.37
N ALA A 47 31.95 -0.45 -18.79
CA ALA A 47 30.57 -0.73 -18.37
C ALA A 47 30.06 0.30 -17.35
N ALA A 48 30.90 0.68 -16.38
CA ALA A 48 30.60 1.69 -15.38
C ALA A 48 30.37 3.08 -15.99
N SER A 49 31.25 3.49 -16.92
CA SER A 49 31.13 4.75 -17.66
C SER A 49 29.83 4.81 -18.47
N LEU A 50 29.49 3.74 -19.20
CA LEU A 50 28.27 3.66 -19.99
C LEU A 50 27.01 3.60 -19.11
N GLY A 51 27.09 2.91 -17.96
CA GLY A 51 26.02 2.85 -16.98
C GLY A 51 25.83 4.14 -16.17
N GLY A 52 26.81 5.07 -16.20
CA GLY A 52 26.82 6.27 -15.39
C GLY A 52 26.94 5.99 -13.88
N VAL A 53 27.65 4.92 -13.51
CA VAL A 53 27.75 4.42 -12.13
C VAL A 53 29.19 4.07 -11.75
N GLY A 54 29.45 3.87 -10.45
CA GLY A 54 30.75 3.39 -9.97
C GLY A 54 30.97 1.89 -10.19
N LEU A 55 32.24 1.45 -10.13
CA LEU A 55 32.64 0.04 -10.30
C LEU A 55 31.92 -0.92 -9.35
N GLN A 56 31.67 -0.49 -8.10
CA GLN A 56 30.96 -1.30 -7.11
C GLN A 56 29.50 -1.56 -7.53
N ILE A 57 28.84 -0.58 -8.13
CA ILE A 57 27.45 -0.75 -8.59
C ILE A 57 27.39 -1.74 -9.76
N VAL A 58 28.35 -1.69 -10.69
CA VAL A 58 28.46 -2.68 -11.76
C VAL A 58 28.68 -4.08 -11.20
N ARG A 59 29.51 -4.20 -10.14
CA ARG A 59 29.69 -5.46 -9.41
C ARG A 59 28.37 -5.98 -8.87
N ASP A 60 27.62 -5.13 -8.16
CA ASP A 60 26.32 -5.50 -7.58
C ASP A 60 25.28 -5.85 -8.66
N TRP A 61 25.36 -5.25 -9.85
CA TRP A 61 24.54 -5.62 -11.00
C TRP A 61 24.90 -7.00 -11.52
N VAL A 62 26.19 -7.33 -11.67
CA VAL A 62 26.64 -8.66 -12.09
C VAL A 62 26.19 -9.72 -11.09
N GLU A 63 26.32 -9.47 -9.79
CA GLU A 63 25.87 -10.41 -8.74
C GLU A 63 24.36 -10.65 -8.81
N ARG A 64 23.55 -9.58 -8.91
CA ARG A 64 22.08 -9.70 -9.07
C ARG A 64 21.68 -10.39 -10.37
N PHE A 65 22.37 -10.09 -11.46
CA PHE A 65 22.14 -10.70 -12.76
C PHE A 65 22.49 -12.19 -12.74
N ASN A 66 23.57 -12.59 -12.07
CA ASN A 66 23.93 -14.00 -11.92
C ASN A 66 22.88 -14.79 -11.11
N LEU A 67 22.27 -14.17 -10.10
CA LEU A 67 21.26 -14.82 -9.25
C LEU A 67 19.88 -14.92 -9.91
N HIS A 68 19.44 -13.88 -10.61
CA HIS A 68 18.05 -13.73 -11.05
C HIS A 68 17.89 -13.39 -12.54
N GLY A 69 18.98 -13.38 -13.31
CA GLY A 69 18.98 -13.03 -14.72
C GLY A 69 18.61 -11.55 -14.98
N PRO A 70 18.04 -11.23 -16.16
CA PRO A 70 17.60 -9.88 -16.50
C PRO A 70 16.61 -9.27 -15.51
N GLU A 71 15.78 -10.11 -14.87
CA GLU A 71 14.80 -9.66 -13.87
C GLU A 71 15.47 -9.11 -12.61
N GLY A 72 16.66 -9.62 -12.25
CA GLY A 72 17.45 -9.13 -11.11
C GLY A 72 17.96 -7.70 -11.26
N LEU A 73 17.99 -7.18 -12.49
CA LEU A 73 18.39 -5.80 -12.78
C LEU A 73 17.25 -4.81 -12.69
N LYS A 74 16.00 -5.26 -12.56
CA LYS A 74 14.86 -4.37 -12.37
C LYS A 74 14.98 -3.68 -11.02
N THR A 75 14.65 -2.39 -10.98
CA THR A 75 14.54 -1.68 -9.72
C THR A 75 13.32 -2.21 -8.97
N GLY A 76 13.54 -3.03 -7.95
CA GLY A 76 12.47 -3.43 -7.03
C GLY A 76 11.87 -2.19 -6.36
N LYS A 77 10.57 -2.23 -6.04
CA LYS A 77 9.99 -1.22 -5.15
C LYS A 77 10.72 -1.32 -3.82
N ALA A 78 11.32 -0.22 -3.36
CA ALA A 78 11.90 -0.16 -2.03
C ALA A 78 10.84 -0.62 -1.03
N LYS A 79 11.20 -1.55 -0.15
CA LYS A 79 10.34 -1.95 0.97
C LYS A 79 10.05 -0.65 1.73
N GLY A 80 8.80 -0.19 1.68
CA GLY A 80 8.39 1.03 2.36
C GLY A 80 8.67 0.93 3.86
N ARG A 81 8.52 2.05 4.58
CA ARG A 81 8.64 2.04 6.04
C ARG A 81 7.72 0.96 6.61
N GLU A 82 8.28 0.08 7.44
CA GLU A 82 7.50 -0.98 8.07
C GLU A 82 6.32 -0.36 8.84
N PRO A 83 5.11 -0.95 8.73
CA PRO A 83 3.95 -0.49 9.48
C PRO A 83 4.30 -0.43 10.97
N LEU A 84 3.87 0.64 11.64
CA LEU A 84 4.18 0.85 13.05
C LEU A 84 3.53 -0.21 13.97
N LEU A 85 2.47 -0.85 13.48
CA LEU A 85 1.78 -1.98 14.12
C LEU A 85 2.17 -3.28 13.42
N ASN A 86 2.74 -4.20 14.19
CA ASN A 86 2.94 -5.58 13.77
C ASN A 86 1.61 -6.33 13.71
N GLU A 87 1.56 -7.42 12.94
CA GLU A 87 0.37 -8.28 12.82
C GLU A 87 -0.25 -8.72 14.17
N PRO A 88 0.52 -9.18 15.18
CA PRO A 88 -0.06 -9.52 16.48
C PRO A 88 -0.67 -8.32 17.21
N GLN A 89 -0.08 -7.12 17.07
CA GLN A 89 -0.58 -5.90 17.71
C GLN A 89 -1.85 -5.41 17.00
N ARG A 90 -1.91 -5.57 15.67
CA ARG A 90 -3.11 -5.33 14.87
C ARG A 90 -4.26 -6.22 15.32
N LYS A 91 -3.98 -7.51 15.55
CA LYS A 91 -4.98 -8.46 16.08
C LYS A 91 -5.46 -8.08 17.48
N ALA A 92 -4.55 -7.75 18.39
CA ALA A 92 -4.92 -7.30 19.74
C ALA A 92 -5.77 -6.02 19.71
N LEU A 93 -5.47 -5.08 18.81
CA LEU A 93 -6.27 -3.88 18.60
C LEU A 93 -7.70 -4.21 18.13
N ILE A 94 -7.85 -5.15 17.20
CA ILE A 94 -9.16 -5.63 16.72
C ILE A 94 -9.96 -6.22 17.88
N ASP A 95 -9.35 -7.15 18.62
CA ASP A 95 -9.99 -7.83 19.76
C ASP A 95 -10.45 -6.82 20.82
N ALA A 96 -9.64 -5.78 21.10
CA ALA A 96 -9.99 -4.72 22.05
C ALA A 96 -11.15 -3.83 21.54
N VAL A 97 -11.18 -3.52 20.24
CA VAL A 97 -12.25 -2.73 19.63
C VAL A 97 -13.57 -3.51 19.64
N GLU A 98 -13.54 -4.81 19.36
CA GLU A 98 -14.72 -5.67 19.33
C GLU A 98 -15.28 -5.98 20.72
N LYS A 99 -14.39 -6.24 21.69
CA LYS A 99 -14.78 -6.44 23.10
C LYS A 99 -15.42 -5.19 23.70
N GLY A 100 -15.08 -4.02 23.19
CA GLY A 100 -15.50 -2.74 23.75
C GLY A 100 -14.76 -2.39 25.05
N PRO A 101 -14.88 -1.13 25.51
CA PRO A 101 -14.21 -0.71 26.74
C PRO A 101 -14.93 -1.29 27.96
N VAL A 102 -14.16 -1.64 28.97
CA VAL A 102 -14.66 -2.02 30.29
C VAL A 102 -14.73 -0.75 31.14
N PRO A 103 -15.94 -0.20 31.44
CA PRO A 103 -16.05 1.15 32.00
C PRO A 103 -15.30 1.37 33.31
N TYR A 104 -15.19 0.33 34.15
CA TYR A 104 -14.48 0.40 35.42
C TYR A 104 -12.94 0.41 35.28
N LEU A 105 -12.39 -0.23 34.25
CA LEU A 105 -10.94 -0.33 34.03
C LEU A 105 -10.43 0.76 33.08
N ASP A 106 -11.17 0.99 32.01
CA ASP A 106 -10.76 1.91 30.93
C ASP A 106 -11.26 3.34 31.15
N GLY A 107 -12.26 3.53 32.02
CA GLY A 107 -12.82 4.86 32.34
C GLY A 107 -13.62 5.49 31.21
N VAL A 108 -13.93 4.76 30.14
CA VAL A 108 -14.66 5.26 28.97
C VAL A 108 -15.81 4.32 28.60
N VAL A 109 -16.95 4.90 28.21
CA VAL A 109 -18.14 4.15 27.78
C VAL A 109 -18.05 3.70 26.31
N ARG A 110 -17.24 4.39 25.50
CA ARG A 110 -17.01 4.07 24.09
C ARG A 110 -15.56 4.33 23.73
N TRP A 111 -14.96 3.47 22.92
CA TRP A 111 -13.61 3.74 22.40
C TRP A 111 -13.61 5.01 21.53
N ARG A 112 -12.79 6.01 21.91
CA ARG A 112 -12.34 7.07 21.00
C ARG A 112 -10.95 6.72 20.50
N LEU A 113 -10.54 7.29 19.37
CA LEU A 113 -9.19 7.12 18.84
C LEU A 113 -8.09 7.56 19.82
N VAL A 114 -8.37 8.54 20.69
CA VAL A 114 -7.46 8.94 21.77
C VAL A 114 -7.28 7.83 22.81
N ASP A 115 -8.38 7.17 23.18
CA ASP A 115 -8.40 6.15 24.21
C ASP A 115 -7.70 4.88 23.71
N LEU A 116 -7.96 4.48 22.46
CA LEU A 116 -7.27 3.35 21.83
C LEU A 116 -5.77 3.60 21.66
N ALA A 117 -5.36 4.84 21.35
CA ALA A 117 -3.94 5.19 21.29
C ALA A 117 -3.27 5.10 22.67
N GLN A 118 -3.98 5.50 23.72
CA GLN A 118 -3.51 5.39 25.10
C GLN A 118 -3.45 3.93 25.56
N TRP A 119 -4.49 3.14 25.27
CA TRP A 119 -4.52 1.71 25.55
C TRP A 119 -3.36 0.98 24.89
N LEU A 120 -3.08 1.28 23.61
CA LEU A 120 -1.95 0.70 22.88
C LEU A 120 -0.59 1.08 23.50
N TRP A 121 -0.46 2.30 24.04
CA TRP A 121 0.72 2.69 24.80
C TRP A 121 0.83 1.94 26.14
N GLN A 122 -0.29 1.71 26.81
CA GLN A 122 -0.33 1.01 28.10
C GLN A 122 0.06 -0.46 27.95
N GLU A 123 -0.52 -1.16 26.98
CA GLU A 123 -0.36 -2.61 26.78
C GLU A 123 0.91 -2.95 25.98
N HIS A 124 1.20 -2.18 24.91
CA HIS A 124 2.26 -2.51 23.96
C HIS A 124 3.40 -1.49 23.89
N ARG A 125 3.32 -0.38 24.64
CA ARG A 125 4.34 0.71 24.64
C ARG A 125 4.60 1.33 23.26
N ILE A 126 3.57 1.36 22.41
CA ILE A 126 3.68 1.93 21.06
C ILE A 126 3.02 3.29 21.02
N SER A 127 3.80 4.31 20.68
CA SER A 127 3.28 5.67 20.50
C SER A 127 2.77 5.84 19.07
N ILE A 128 1.45 5.91 18.90
CA ILE A 128 0.80 6.07 17.59
C ILE A 128 -0.05 7.34 17.59
N SER A 129 0.05 8.11 16.51
CA SER A 129 -0.81 9.28 16.31
C SER A 129 -2.27 8.87 16.07
N ARG A 130 -3.23 9.69 16.51
CA ARG A 130 -4.67 9.47 16.25
C ARG A 130 -4.98 9.28 14.77
N GLN A 131 -4.25 9.97 13.90
CA GLN A 131 -4.44 9.90 12.45
C GLN A 131 -3.98 8.55 11.89
N THR A 132 -2.81 8.07 12.33
CA THR A 132 -2.29 6.76 11.96
C THR A 132 -3.25 5.66 12.41
N LEU A 133 -3.69 5.71 13.66
CA LEU A 133 -4.64 4.72 14.20
C LEU A 133 -5.99 4.75 13.47
N GLY A 134 -6.49 5.94 13.12
CA GLY A 134 -7.71 6.07 12.32
C GLY A 134 -7.56 5.48 10.91
N ARG A 135 -6.40 5.63 10.26
CA ARG A 135 -6.12 5.00 8.95
C ARG A 135 -6.06 3.48 9.07
N GLU A 136 -5.42 2.96 10.12
CA GLU A 136 -5.35 1.52 10.38
C GLU A 136 -6.74 0.90 10.59
N LEU A 137 -7.55 1.50 11.46
CA LEU A 137 -8.93 1.03 11.69
C LEU A 137 -9.79 1.13 10.42
N ASN A 138 -9.62 2.18 9.62
CA ASN A 138 -10.33 2.30 8.34
C ASN A 138 -9.91 1.25 7.33
N ALA A 139 -8.61 0.90 7.27
CA ALA A 139 -8.08 -0.15 6.41
C ALA A 139 -8.59 -1.54 6.84
N LEU A 140 -8.83 -1.73 8.13
CA LEU A 140 -9.46 -2.92 8.72
C LEU A 140 -10.99 -2.96 8.55
N GLY A 141 -11.59 -1.96 7.90
CA GLY A 141 -13.03 -1.92 7.61
C GLY A 141 -13.89 -1.24 8.69
N TYR A 142 -13.31 -0.84 9.82
CA TYR A 142 -14.06 -0.10 10.84
C TYR A 142 -14.41 1.30 10.35
N ARG A 143 -15.58 1.78 10.77
CA ARG A 143 -16.08 3.12 10.48
C ARG A 143 -16.63 3.74 11.76
N LYS A 144 -16.47 5.04 11.89
CA LYS A 144 -17.07 5.79 13.00
C LYS A 144 -18.59 5.76 12.85
N LEU A 145 -19.26 5.01 13.70
CA LEU A 145 -20.70 5.08 13.86
C LEU A 145 -21.03 6.31 14.69
N SER A 146 -21.57 7.35 14.05
CA SER A 146 -22.23 8.45 14.74
C SER A 146 -23.74 8.23 14.66
N ALA A 147 -24.42 8.25 15.81
CA ALA A 147 -25.87 8.34 15.83
C ALA A 147 -26.30 9.59 15.04
N ARG A 148 -27.38 9.48 14.27
CA ARG A 148 -28.00 10.65 13.64
C ARG A 148 -28.39 11.62 14.75
N PRO A 149 -27.92 12.89 14.72
CA PRO A 149 -28.34 13.88 15.70
C PRO A 149 -29.87 13.98 15.72
N LYS A 150 -30.49 13.76 16.88
CA LYS A 150 -31.91 14.04 17.09
C LYS A 150 -32.04 15.44 17.65
N HIS A 151 -32.95 16.24 17.09
CA HIS A 151 -33.21 17.58 17.60
C HIS A 151 -33.94 17.47 18.95
N HIS A 152 -33.58 18.26 19.95
CA HIS A 152 -34.16 18.13 21.30
C HIS A 152 -35.66 18.42 21.32
N ALA A 153 -36.16 19.27 20.42
CA ALA A 153 -37.59 19.55 20.24
C ALA A 153 -38.31 18.57 19.30
N GLN A 154 -37.69 17.42 18.98
CA GLN A 154 -38.29 16.41 18.12
C GLN A 154 -39.33 15.61 18.91
N ASP A 155 -40.60 15.99 18.79
CA ASP A 155 -41.72 15.26 19.40
C ASP A 155 -42.03 13.99 18.58
N PRO A 156 -41.91 12.78 19.18
CA PRO A 156 -42.27 11.52 18.52
C PRO A 156 -43.70 11.50 18.01
N ASN A 157 -44.63 12.11 18.75
CA ASN A 157 -46.05 12.11 18.42
C ASN A 157 -46.34 13.01 17.21
N ALA A 158 -45.69 14.18 17.13
CA ALA A 158 -45.79 15.08 15.98
C ALA A 158 -45.25 14.44 14.70
N ILE A 159 -44.24 13.56 14.80
CA ILE A 159 -43.70 12.80 13.65
C ILE A 159 -44.65 11.70 13.21
N GLU A 160 -45.25 10.99 14.16
CA GLU A 160 -46.27 9.96 13.89
C GLU A 160 -47.51 10.57 13.22
N GLU A 161 -47.98 11.71 13.72
CA GLU A 161 -49.07 12.47 13.10
C GLU A 161 -48.67 12.94 11.71
N PHE A 162 -47.54 13.64 11.55
CA PHE A 162 -47.04 14.07 10.24
C PHE A 162 -47.01 12.90 9.25
N LYS A 163 -46.41 11.75 9.61
CA LYS A 163 -46.35 10.57 8.75
C LYS A 163 -47.71 9.98 8.37
N LYS A 164 -48.72 10.09 9.24
CA LYS A 164 -50.10 9.65 8.97
C LYS A 164 -50.86 10.60 8.05
N THR A 165 -50.54 11.90 8.06
CA THR A 165 -51.28 12.92 7.30
C THR A 165 -50.85 13.03 5.83
N PHE A 166 -49.73 12.41 5.42
CA PHE A 166 -49.36 12.38 4.00
C PHE A 166 -49.88 11.10 3.33
N PRO A 167 -50.78 11.20 2.33
CA PRO A 167 -51.01 10.07 1.44
C PRO A 167 -49.70 9.72 0.72
N PRO A 168 -49.43 8.44 0.41
CA PRO A 168 -48.25 8.04 -0.34
C PRO A 168 -48.43 8.46 -1.80
N GLN A 169 -48.30 9.75 -2.09
CA GLN A 169 -48.24 10.28 -3.44
C GLN A 169 -46.81 10.16 -3.96
N TRP A 170 -46.28 8.94 -3.98
CA TRP A 170 -45.17 8.64 -4.87
C TRP A 170 -45.79 8.30 -6.22
N GLY A 171 -46.11 9.35 -6.99
CA GLY A 171 -46.42 9.17 -8.40
C GLY A 171 -45.27 8.39 -9.03
N LYS A 172 -45.56 7.24 -9.64
CA LYS A 172 -44.57 6.53 -10.44
C LYS A 172 -44.07 7.53 -11.48
N SER A 173 -42.77 7.81 -11.50
CA SER A 173 -42.18 8.55 -12.61
C SER A 173 -42.62 7.88 -13.91
N PRO A 174 -43.03 8.63 -14.94
CA PRO A 174 -43.36 8.04 -16.23
C PRO A 174 -42.19 7.17 -16.69
N PRO A 175 -42.43 6.00 -17.31
CA PRO A 175 -41.34 5.25 -17.91
C PRO A 175 -40.61 6.16 -18.87
N GLY A 176 -39.28 6.22 -18.73
CA GLY A 176 -38.41 7.01 -19.61
C GLY A 176 -38.65 6.62 -21.08
N PRO A 177 -38.42 7.54 -22.02
CA PRO A 177 -38.72 7.31 -23.43
C PRO A 177 -38.00 6.04 -23.93
N PRO A 178 -38.63 5.25 -24.83
CA PRO A 178 -38.01 4.06 -25.37
C PRO A 178 -36.69 4.43 -26.07
N GLN A 179 -35.65 3.66 -25.79
CA GLN A 179 -34.37 3.78 -26.51
C GLN A 179 -34.63 3.57 -28.00
N ALA A 180 -34.24 4.57 -28.80
CA ALA A 180 -34.23 4.46 -30.25
C ALA A 180 -33.35 3.26 -30.62
N SER A 181 -33.97 2.31 -31.32
CA SER A 181 -33.27 1.21 -31.96
C SER A 181 -32.98 1.64 -33.40
N GLU A 182 -31.73 2.02 -33.66
CA GLU A 182 -30.96 1.80 -34.90
C GLU A 182 -29.56 2.42 -34.76
#